data_AF-A0A0G1IID1-F1
#
_entry.id   AF-A0A0G1IID1-F1
#
_cell.length_a   1.000
_cell.length_b   1.000
_cell.length_c   1.000
_cell.angle_alpha   90.00
_cell.angle_beta   90.00
_cell.angle_gamma   90.00
#
_symmetry.space_group_name_H-M   'P 1'
#
loop_
_entity.id
_entity.type
_entity.pdbx_description
1 polymer ?
#
loop_
_entity_poly.entity_id
_entity_poly.type
_entity_poly.pdbx_seq_one_letter_code
_entity_poly.pdbx_strand_id
1 'polypeptide(L)'
;MNLRVKKILLWAAAVVFAVYAVIVIIRIPHAIEQKKTAEVVAKIHASKLTLDDVVGKNFPPDPGADADKTIEGVDANNNGIRDDVELAIFKKYPNSAKTRAAYLQYAMALQIGLTQIFNSETLVAMAQERTRAGNCLYELGGGIRVAIEREDSFKKLILNTDARKNKLEEVYERYMVSHGDLKGKLDCDIDPATLPN
;
A
#
# COMPACT_ATOMS: atom_id res chain seq x y z
N MET A 1 -5.17 1.08 -64.35
CA MET A 1 -6.12 1.01 -63.19
C MET A 1 -7.11 2.16 -63.29
N ASN A 2 -8.41 1.84 -63.31
CA ASN A 2 -9.49 2.80 -63.62
C ASN A 2 -9.61 3.88 -62.52
N LEU A 3 -9.90 5.14 -62.87
CA LEU A 3 -9.89 6.27 -61.93
C LEU A 3 -10.88 6.08 -60.76
N ARG A 4 -12.02 5.42 -61.03
CA ARG A 4 -13.03 5.05 -60.03
C ARG A 4 -12.51 4.02 -59.01
N VAL A 5 -11.73 3.04 -59.47
CA VAL A 5 -11.15 2.00 -58.60
C VAL A 5 -10.10 2.60 -57.65
N LYS A 6 -9.27 3.53 -58.14
CA LYS A 6 -8.32 4.28 -57.28
C LYS A 6 -9.03 5.06 -56.17
N LYS A 7 -10.15 5.74 -56.48
CA LYS A 7 -10.94 6.49 -55.48
C LYS A 7 -11.57 5.57 -54.43
N ILE A 8 -12.11 4.42 -54.82
CA ILE A 8 -12.68 3.45 -53.88
C ILE A 8 -11.61 2.90 -52.93
N LEU A 9 -10.44 2.54 -53.45
CA LEU A 9 -9.31 2.07 -52.63
C LEU A 9 -8.81 3.15 -51.65
N LEU A 10 -8.75 4.41 -52.08
CA LEU A 10 -8.39 5.55 -51.21
C LEU A 10 -9.39 5.75 -50.08
N TRP A 11 -10.69 5.69 -50.37
CA TRP A 11 -11.74 5.78 -49.34
C TRP A 11 -11.71 4.60 -48.38
N ALA A 12 -11.51 3.37 -48.88
CA ALA A 12 -11.36 2.19 -48.03
C ALA A 12 -10.15 2.33 -47.09
N ALA A 13 -9.00 2.79 -47.60
CA ALA A 13 -7.81 3.03 -46.79
C ALA A 13 -8.04 4.14 -45.73
N ALA A 14 -8.72 5.22 -46.11
CA ALA A 14 -9.07 6.30 -45.18
C ALA A 14 -10.00 5.82 -44.05
N VAL A 15 -10.99 4.98 -44.37
CA VAL A 15 -11.89 4.37 -43.36
C VAL A 15 -11.11 3.46 -42.43
N VAL A 16 -10.23 2.60 -42.95
CA VAL A 16 -9.39 1.73 -42.12
C VAL A 16 -8.49 2.55 -41.19
N PHE A 17 -7.86 3.62 -41.70
CA PHE A 17 -7.04 4.51 -40.88
C PHE A 17 -7.85 5.21 -39.79
N ALA A 18 -9.05 5.71 -40.12
CA ALA A 18 -9.93 6.34 -39.15
C ALA A 18 -10.37 5.36 -38.05
N VAL A 19 -10.74 4.14 -38.41
CA VAL A 19 -11.08 3.07 -37.43
C VAL A 19 -9.89 2.76 -36.54
N TYR A 20 -8.69 2.62 -37.11
CA TYR A 20 -7.47 2.39 -36.33
C TYR A 20 -7.19 3.54 -35.35
N ALA A 21 -7.28 4.80 -35.80
CA ALA A 21 -7.08 5.96 -34.96
C ALA A 21 -8.06 6.00 -33.77
N VAL A 22 -9.34 5.67 -34.02
CA VAL A 22 -10.35 5.57 -32.95
C VAL A 22 -10.00 4.48 -31.95
N ILE A 23 -9.58 3.29 -32.41
CA ILE A 23 -9.15 2.20 -31.52
C ILE A 23 -7.96 2.64 -30.64
N VAL A 24 -6.98 3.33 -31.23
CA VAL A 24 -5.82 3.84 -30.48
C VAL A 24 -6.25 4.86 -29.43
N ILE A 25 -7.10 5.82 -29.78
CA ILE A 25 -7.61 6.83 -28.85
C ILE A 25 -8.32 6.18 -27.66
N ILE A 26 -9.13 5.15 -27.89
CA ILE A 26 -9.83 4.42 -26.83
C ILE A 26 -8.86 3.63 -25.94
N ARG A 27 -7.76 3.11 -26.49
CA ARG A 27 -6.78 2.30 -25.73
C ARG A 27 -5.79 3.12 -24.91
N ILE A 28 -5.52 4.38 -25.27
CA ILE A 28 -4.55 5.23 -24.57
C ILE A 28 -4.88 5.37 -23.07
N PRO A 29 -6.10 5.74 -22.65
CA PRO A 29 -6.44 5.86 -21.23
C PRO A 29 -6.20 4.57 -20.44
N HIS A 30 -6.62 3.42 -21.01
CA HIS A 30 -6.42 2.12 -20.37
C HIS A 30 -4.93 1.78 -20.19
N ALA A 31 -4.10 2.06 -21.20
CA ALA A 31 -2.65 1.85 -21.09
C ALA A 31 -2.00 2.77 -20.05
N ILE A 32 -2.50 3.99 -19.87
CA ILE A 32 -2.03 4.92 -18.82
C ILE A 32 -2.39 4.39 -17.44
N GLU A 33 -3.63 3.92 -17.25
CA GLU A 33 -4.08 3.33 -15.98
C GLU A 33 -3.28 2.08 -15.61
N GLN A 34 -2.99 1.21 -16.58
CA GLN A 34 -2.14 0.03 -16.36
C GLN A 34 -0.73 0.42 -15.90
N LYS A 35 -0.10 1.42 -16.54
CA LYS A 35 1.22 1.90 -16.13
C LYS A 35 1.21 2.46 -14.72
N LYS A 36 0.25 3.34 -14.41
CA LYS A 36 0.10 3.91 -13.06
C LYS A 36 -0.11 2.81 -12.01
N THR A 37 -0.90 1.80 -12.34
CA THR A 37 -1.15 0.67 -11.44
C THR A 37 0.12 -0.14 -11.20
N ALA A 38 0.85 -0.48 -12.26
CA ALA A 38 2.12 -1.19 -12.14
C ALA A 38 3.16 -0.40 -11.32
N GLU A 39 3.25 0.92 -11.52
CA GLU A 39 4.13 1.80 -10.74
C GLU A 39 3.77 1.82 -9.25
N VAL A 40 2.48 1.94 -8.91
CA VAL A 40 2.04 1.95 -7.51
C VAL A 40 2.19 0.58 -6.86
N VAL A 41 1.88 -0.51 -7.57
CA VAL A 41 2.12 -1.88 -7.08
C VAL A 41 3.61 -2.12 -6.81
N ALA A 42 4.48 -1.70 -7.74
CA ALA A 42 5.92 -1.78 -7.53
C ALA A 42 6.39 -0.94 -6.33
N LYS A 43 5.84 0.27 -6.15
CA LYS A 43 6.12 1.12 -4.99
C LYS A 43 5.67 0.47 -3.68
N ILE A 44 4.47 -0.10 -3.63
CA ILE A 44 3.95 -0.81 -2.45
C ILE A 44 4.89 -1.94 -2.05
N HIS A 45 5.29 -2.79 -3.00
CA HIS A 45 6.18 -3.92 -2.71
C HIS A 45 7.64 -3.54 -2.40
N ALA A 46 8.05 -2.34 -2.80
CA ALA A 46 9.35 -1.76 -2.50
C ALA A 46 9.37 -0.96 -1.18
N SER A 47 8.19 -0.58 -0.66
CA SER A 47 8.06 0.10 0.64
C SER A 47 8.47 -0.89 1.74
N LYS A 48 9.54 -0.55 2.44
CA LYS A 48 10.12 -1.39 3.49
C LYS A 48 10.68 -0.54 4.61
N LEU A 49 10.62 -1.07 5.82
CA LEU A 49 11.30 -0.45 6.96
C LEU A 49 12.81 -0.47 6.81
N THR A 50 13.44 0.60 7.27
CA THR A 50 14.87 0.66 7.48
C THR A 50 15.21 0.44 8.95
N LEU A 51 16.47 0.07 9.23
CA LEU A 51 16.94 -0.06 10.61
C LEU A 51 16.83 1.28 11.37
N ASP A 52 17.06 2.41 10.68
CA ASP A 52 17.01 3.76 11.24
C ASP A 52 15.60 4.12 11.74
N ASP A 53 14.54 3.65 11.07
CA ASP A 53 13.15 3.82 11.52
C ASP A 53 12.90 3.05 12.81
N VAL A 54 13.43 1.83 12.94
CA VAL A 54 13.19 0.94 14.08
C VAL A 54 13.97 1.36 15.33
N VAL A 55 15.20 1.87 15.15
CA VAL A 55 16.03 2.35 16.27
C VAL A 55 15.73 3.79 16.67
N GLY A 56 14.86 4.49 15.94
CA GLY A 56 14.46 5.87 16.24
C GLY A 56 15.50 6.91 15.82
N LYS A 57 16.36 6.60 14.85
CA LYS A 57 17.27 7.59 14.25
C LYS A 57 16.55 8.49 13.26
N ASN A 58 15.52 7.96 12.60
CA ASN A 58 14.63 8.70 11.69
C ASN A 58 13.29 9.07 12.37
N PHE A 59 13.32 9.40 13.66
CA PHE A 59 12.11 9.58 14.45
C PHE A 59 11.43 10.93 14.15
N PRO A 60 10.11 10.95 13.86
CA PRO A 60 9.42 12.18 13.48
C PRO A 60 9.14 13.10 14.69
N PRO A 61 8.90 14.41 14.45
CA PRO A 61 8.37 15.30 15.47
C PRO A 61 6.93 14.92 15.87
N ASP A 62 6.48 15.39 17.05
CA ASP A 62 5.08 15.22 17.46
C ASP A 62 4.15 16.08 16.59
N PRO A 63 3.21 15.49 15.82
CA PRO A 63 2.28 16.23 14.98
C PRO A 63 1.19 16.98 15.78
N GLY A 64 1.02 16.66 17.07
CA GLY A 64 0.03 17.31 17.93
C GLY A 64 -1.39 17.29 17.35
N ALA A 65 -2.02 18.46 17.28
CA ALA A 65 -3.38 18.60 16.73
C ALA A 65 -3.47 18.33 15.22
N ASP A 66 -2.33 18.27 14.50
CA ASP A 66 -2.31 18.08 13.06
C ASP A 66 -2.46 16.61 12.66
N ALA A 67 -2.25 15.68 13.61
CA ALA A 67 -2.32 14.23 13.39
C ALA A 67 -3.63 13.77 12.72
N ASP A 68 -4.74 14.39 13.09
CA ASP A 68 -6.09 13.98 12.68
C ASP A 68 -6.77 14.95 11.70
N LYS A 69 -6.04 15.94 11.17
CA LYS A 69 -6.59 16.93 10.21
C LYS A 69 -6.99 16.31 8.87
N THR A 70 -6.33 15.23 8.47
CA THR A 70 -6.58 14.52 7.21
C THR A 70 -6.69 13.02 7.44
N ILE A 71 -7.23 12.28 6.46
CA ILE A 71 -7.31 10.82 6.52
C ILE A 71 -5.90 10.22 6.54
N GLU A 72 -5.01 10.77 5.73
CA GLU A 72 -3.61 10.38 5.61
C GLU A 72 -2.82 10.69 6.89
N GLY A 73 -3.17 11.75 7.62
CA GLY A 73 -2.37 12.25 8.74
C GLY A 73 -1.04 12.85 8.29
N VAL A 74 -0.13 13.06 9.24
CA VAL A 74 1.20 13.61 9.02
C VAL A 74 2.22 12.47 9.01
N ASP A 75 3.10 12.46 8.00
CA ASP A 75 4.26 11.57 7.84
C ASP A 75 5.45 12.48 7.46
N ALA A 76 6.12 13.03 8.47
CA ALA A 76 7.13 14.06 8.27
C ALA A 76 8.47 13.48 7.76
N ASN A 77 8.78 12.24 8.13
CA ASN A 77 10.02 11.55 7.74
C ASN A 77 9.86 10.78 6.41
N ASN A 78 8.66 10.77 5.82
CA ASN A 78 8.29 10.11 4.56
C ASN A 78 8.61 8.61 4.55
N ASN A 79 8.46 7.93 5.70
CA ASN A 79 8.68 6.49 5.79
C ASN A 79 7.40 5.68 5.52
N GLY A 80 6.27 6.34 5.24
CA GLY A 80 4.99 5.71 4.94
C GLY A 80 4.18 5.34 6.18
N ILE A 81 4.54 5.87 7.34
CA ILE A 81 3.85 5.66 8.63
C ILE A 81 3.47 7.03 9.18
N ARG A 82 2.31 7.14 9.83
CA ARG A 82 1.90 8.39 10.46
C ARG A 82 2.72 8.65 11.71
N ASP A 83 3.16 9.89 11.89
CA ASP A 83 4.03 10.31 12.99
C ASP A 83 3.43 9.96 14.37
N ASP A 84 2.12 10.18 14.57
CA ASP A 84 1.42 9.86 15.82
C ASP A 84 1.43 8.36 16.13
N VAL A 85 1.35 7.52 15.10
CA VAL A 85 1.41 6.06 15.23
C VAL A 85 2.83 5.63 15.57
N GLU A 86 3.86 6.17 14.90
CA GLU A 86 5.25 5.90 15.22
C GLU A 86 5.57 6.24 16.69
N LEU A 87 5.18 7.44 17.13
CA LEU A 87 5.36 7.91 18.49
C LEU A 87 4.67 6.99 19.51
N ALA A 88 3.45 6.56 19.23
CA ALA A 88 2.71 5.65 20.08
C ALA A 88 3.35 4.26 20.18
N ILE A 89 3.91 3.73 19.07
CA ILE A 89 4.67 2.46 19.07
C ILE A 89 5.92 2.59 19.94
N PHE A 90 6.71 3.64 19.74
CA PHE A 90 7.95 3.86 20.50
C PHE A 90 7.68 4.06 21.98
N LYS A 91 6.62 4.79 22.33
CA LYS A 91 6.18 4.97 23.71
C LYS A 91 5.75 3.65 24.36
N LYS A 92 5.06 2.78 23.61
CA LYS A 92 4.55 1.49 24.13
C LYS A 92 5.65 0.44 24.24
N TYR A 93 6.64 0.47 23.34
CA TYR A 93 7.72 -0.51 23.26
C TYR A 93 9.10 0.18 23.23
N PRO A 94 9.48 0.91 24.29
CA PRO A 94 10.73 1.67 24.30
C PRO A 94 11.97 0.77 24.27
N ASN A 95 11.88 -0.44 24.83
CA ASN A 95 13.02 -1.33 24.94
C ASN A 95 13.11 -2.33 23.78
N SER A 96 11.98 -2.74 23.19
CA SER A 96 11.98 -3.81 22.18
C SER A 96 11.96 -3.27 20.74
N ALA A 97 13.16 -3.10 20.15
CA ALA A 97 13.31 -2.79 18.73
C ALA A 97 12.66 -3.87 17.85
N LYS A 98 12.79 -5.14 18.26
CA LYS A 98 12.09 -6.27 17.65
C LYS A 98 10.58 -6.04 17.53
N THR A 99 9.94 -5.64 18.62
CA THR A 99 8.49 -5.39 18.65
C THR A 99 8.12 -4.17 17.82
N ARG A 100 8.92 -3.09 17.90
CA ARG A 100 8.71 -1.89 17.09
C ARG A 100 8.73 -2.20 15.60
N ALA A 101 9.70 -2.98 15.12
CA ALA A 101 9.80 -3.35 13.70
C ALA A 101 8.51 -4.00 13.17
N ALA A 102 7.98 -4.99 13.88
CA ALA A 102 6.76 -5.68 13.45
C ALA A 102 5.53 -4.76 13.43
N TYR A 103 5.35 -3.91 14.46
CA TYR A 103 4.23 -2.97 14.51
C TYR A 103 4.36 -1.84 13.48
N LEU A 104 5.56 -1.31 13.25
CA LEU A 104 5.82 -0.29 12.23
C LEU A 104 5.50 -0.86 10.83
N GLN A 105 5.89 -2.10 10.55
CA GLN A 105 5.61 -2.74 9.25
C GLN A 105 4.10 -2.91 9.04
N TYR A 106 3.38 -3.29 10.10
CA TYR A 106 1.92 -3.39 10.06
C TYR A 106 1.24 -2.02 9.88
N ALA A 107 1.77 -0.99 10.53
CA ALA A 107 1.28 0.39 10.38
C ALA A 107 1.46 0.89 8.95
N MET A 108 2.63 0.66 8.35
CA MET A 108 2.92 1.00 6.95
C MET A 108 1.92 0.32 6.00
N ALA A 109 1.68 -0.98 6.17
CA ALA A 109 0.73 -1.72 5.33
C ALA A 109 -0.70 -1.16 5.42
N LEU A 110 -1.19 -0.82 6.60
CA LEU A 110 -2.51 -0.20 6.74
C LEU A 110 -2.55 1.24 6.21
N GLN A 111 -1.47 2.00 6.34
CA GLN A 111 -1.36 3.36 5.82
C GLN A 111 -1.43 3.40 4.29
N ILE A 112 -0.88 2.39 3.61
CA ILE A 112 -1.05 2.20 2.15
C ILE A 112 -2.53 2.10 1.78
N GLY A 113 -3.32 1.38 2.60
CA GLY A 113 -4.78 1.25 2.45
C GLY A 113 -5.53 2.58 2.43
N LEU A 114 -5.03 3.57 3.16
CA LEU A 114 -5.63 4.90 3.26
C LEU A 114 -5.19 5.84 2.15
N THR A 115 -4.00 5.63 1.57
CA THR A 115 -3.30 6.64 0.76
C THR A 115 -3.09 6.26 -0.70
N GLN A 116 -3.05 4.96 -1.04
CA GLN A 116 -2.54 4.51 -2.36
C GLN A 116 -3.52 3.62 -3.15
N ILE A 117 -4.68 3.25 -2.60
CA ILE A 117 -5.59 2.29 -3.24
C ILE A 117 -6.60 2.97 -4.15
N PHE A 118 -6.65 2.54 -5.41
CA PHE A 118 -7.62 3.03 -6.40
C PHE A 118 -8.17 1.95 -7.34
N ASN A 119 -7.71 0.70 -7.20
CA ASN A 119 -8.22 -0.46 -7.92
C ASN A 119 -7.89 -1.77 -7.18
N SER A 120 -8.38 -2.89 -7.69
CA SER A 120 -8.14 -4.21 -7.10
C SER A 120 -6.67 -4.61 -7.05
N GLU A 121 -5.86 -4.28 -8.07
CA GLU A 121 -4.44 -4.65 -8.11
C GLU A 121 -3.63 -3.95 -7.02
N THR A 122 -3.87 -2.65 -6.80
CA THR A 122 -3.25 -1.91 -5.69
C THR A 122 -3.72 -2.41 -4.33
N LEU A 123 -5.00 -2.81 -4.19
CA LEU A 123 -5.50 -3.42 -2.95
C LEU A 123 -4.84 -4.77 -2.68
N VAL A 124 -4.68 -5.62 -3.71
CA VAL A 124 -3.99 -6.91 -3.56
C VAL A 124 -2.55 -6.69 -3.10
N ALA A 125 -1.83 -5.73 -3.68
CA ALA A 125 -0.47 -5.42 -3.26
C ALA A 125 -0.41 -5.01 -1.77
N MET A 126 -1.32 -4.15 -1.32
CA MET A 126 -1.45 -3.76 0.08
C MET A 126 -1.80 -4.95 0.98
N ALA A 127 -2.75 -5.80 0.56
CA ALA A 127 -3.18 -6.96 1.33
C ALA A 127 -2.03 -7.96 1.53
N GLN A 128 -1.21 -8.17 0.50
CA GLN A 128 -0.01 -9.01 0.59
C GLN A 128 1.02 -8.45 1.58
N GLU A 129 1.28 -7.14 1.55
CA GLU A 129 2.18 -6.50 2.52
C GLU A 129 1.60 -6.51 3.93
N ARG A 130 0.28 -6.41 4.08
CA ARG A 130 -0.41 -6.60 5.37
C ARG A 130 -0.27 -8.04 5.89
N THR A 131 -0.43 -9.06 5.04
CA THR A 131 -0.22 -10.46 5.43
C THR A 131 1.20 -10.69 5.92
N ARG A 132 2.21 -10.20 5.17
CA ARG A 132 3.62 -10.24 5.61
C ARG A 132 3.82 -9.60 6.99
N ALA A 133 3.25 -8.42 7.20
CA ALA A 133 3.34 -7.73 8.48
C ALA A 133 2.62 -8.46 9.63
N GLY A 134 1.46 -9.06 9.37
CA GLY A 134 0.73 -9.89 10.33
C GLY A 134 1.52 -11.14 10.73
N ASN A 135 2.14 -11.82 9.76
CA ASN A 135 3.05 -12.92 10.02
C ASN A 135 4.28 -12.46 10.83
N CYS A 136 4.82 -11.27 10.55
CA CYS A 136 5.90 -10.70 11.35
C CYS A 136 5.49 -10.46 12.81
N LEU A 137 4.25 -10.02 13.07
CA LEU A 137 3.70 -9.91 14.43
C LEU A 137 3.53 -11.28 15.10
N TYR A 138 3.26 -12.33 14.32
CA TYR A 138 3.20 -13.71 14.82
C TYR A 138 4.58 -14.24 15.24
N GLU A 139 5.66 -13.87 14.53
CA GLU A 139 7.04 -14.23 14.90
C GLU A 139 7.51 -13.65 16.26
N LEU A 140 6.79 -12.65 16.79
CA LEU A 140 7.00 -12.18 18.16
C LEU A 140 6.57 -13.23 19.22
N GLY A 141 5.90 -14.32 18.83
CA GLY A 141 5.48 -15.41 19.70
C GLY A 141 4.17 -15.14 20.45
N GLY A 142 3.72 -16.12 21.25
CA GLY A 142 2.44 -16.09 21.98
C GLY A 142 1.31 -16.85 21.29
N GLY A 143 1.55 -17.42 20.11
CA GLY A 143 0.57 -18.19 19.35
C GLY A 143 -0.46 -17.33 18.62
N ILE A 144 -1.32 -17.98 17.84
CA ILE A 144 -2.19 -17.31 16.86
C ILE A 144 -3.19 -16.35 17.50
N ARG A 145 -3.76 -16.72 18.65
CA ARG A 145 -4.73 -15.86 19.36
C ARG A 145 -4.10 -14.54 19.79
N VAL A 146 -2.86 -14.58 20.30
CA VAL A 146 -2.15 -13.37 20.72
C VAL A 146 -1.80 -12.49 19.52
N ALA A 147 -1.42 -13.10 18.38
CA ALA A 147 -1.17 -12.33 17.16
C ALA A 147 -2.44 -11.59 16.68
N ILE A 148 -3.59 -12.26 16.67
CA ILE A 148 -4.89 -11.65 16.32
C ILE A 148 -5.24 -10.50 17.27
N GLU A 149 -5.09 -10.70 18.58
CA GLU A 149 -5.35 -9.65 19.57
C GLU A 149 -4.41 -8.43 19.40
N ARG A 150 -3.13 -8.66 19.07
CA ARG A 150 -2.18 -7.60 18.75
C ARG A 150 -2.63 -6.81 17.53
N GLU A 151 -2.97 -7.49 16.45
CA GLU A 151 -3.48 -6.84 15.23
C GLU A 151 -4.72 -6.01 15.50
N ASP A 152 -5.75 -6.58 16.14
CA ASP A 152 -7.01 -5.88 16.40
C ASP A 152 -6.84 -4.68 17.34
N SER A 153 -6.01 -4.83 18.38
CA SER A 153 -5.74 -3.73 19.30
C SER A 153 -4.98 -2.60 18.62
N PHE A 154 -4.06 -2.93 17.72
CA PHE A 154 -3.20 -1.96 17.05
C PHE A 154 -3.88 -1.31 15.85
N LYS A 155 -4.73 -2.04 15.14
CA LYS A 155 -5.58 -1.48 14.07
C LYS A 155 -6.43 -0.32 14.58
N LYS A 156 -6.88 -0.34 15.84
CA LYS A 156 -7.62 0.78 16.46
C LYS A 156 -6.77 2.05 16.64
N LEU A 157 -5.46 1.91 16.85
CA LEU A 157 -4.53 3.03 16.93
C LEU A 157 -4.34 3.66 15.54
N ILE A 158 -4.23 2.84 14.49
CA ILE A 158 -4.05 3.31 13.11
C ILE A 158 -5.34 3.86 12.51
N LEU A 159 -6.49 3.28 12.83
CA LEU A 159 -7.82 3.72 12.38
C LEU A 159 -8.56 4.42 13.52
N ASN A 160 -7.88 5.37 14.17
CA ASN A 160 -8.35 6.10 15.36
C ASN A 160 -9.52 7.06 15.09
N THR A 161 -9.78 7.41 13.81
CA THR A 161 -10.92 8.25 13.42
C THR A 161 -11.92 7.47 12.56
N ASP A 162 -13.19 7.87 12.61
CA ASP A 162 -14.22 7.23 11.79
C ASP A 162 -13.99 7.47 10.30
N ALA A 163 -13.42 8.62 9.92
CA ALA A 163 -13.02 8.89 8.54
C ALA A 163 -12.03 7.84 8.00
N ARG A 164 -11.03 7.44 8.80
CA ARG A 164 -10.05 6.40 8.43
C ARG A 164 -10.68 5.02 8.34
N LYS A 165 -11.57 4.67 9.27
CA LYS A 165 -12.29 3.40 9.25
C LYS A 165 -13.15 3.30 7.99
N ASN A 166 -13.99 4.30 7.74
CA ASN A 166 -14.89 4.35 6.59
C ASN A 166 -14.12 4.33 5.28
N LYS A 167 -12.98 5.06 5.19
CA LYS A 167 -12.12 5.04 4.01
C LYS A 167 -11.61 3.63 3.70
N LEU A 168 -11.09 2.93 4.70
CA LEU A 168 -10.56 1.58 4.51
C LEU A 168 -11.67 0.58 4.18
N GLU A 169 -12.85 0.73 4.79
CA GLU A 169 -14.03 -0.08 4.49
C GLU A 169 -14.50 0.13 3.03
N GLU A 170 -14.64 1.38 2.57
CA GLU A 170 -14.99 1.70 1.17
C GLU A 170 -13.99 1.07 0.18
N VAL A 171 -12.69 1.11 0.52
CA VAL A 171 -11.64 0.50 -0.29
C VAL A 171 -11.86 -1.01 -0.41
N TYR A 172 -12.15 -1.69 0.70
CA TYR A 172 -12.43 -3.12 0.68
C TYR A 172 -13.72 -3.44 -0.07
N GLU A 173 -14.81 -2.71 0.16
CA GLU A 173 -16.09 -2.93 -0.52
C GLU A 173 -15.97 -2.78 -2.04
N ARG A 174 -15.18 -1.80 -2.51
CA ARG A 174 -15.08 -1.50 -3.94
C ARG A 174 -14.12 -2.40 -4.69
N TYR A 175 -13.02 -2.80 -4.07
CA TYR A 175 -11.88 -3.37 -4.80
C TYR A 175 -11.50 -4.78 -4.38
N MET A 176 -12.08 -5.33 -3.30
CA MET A 176 -11.70 -6.64 -2.79
C MET A 176 -11.91 -7.74 -3.82
N VAL A 177 -10.86 -8.54 -4.01
CA VAL A 177 -10.85 -9.73 -4.86
C VAL A 177 -10.01 -10.83 -4.21
N SER A 178 -10.26 -12.08 -4.63
CA SER A 178 -9.40 -13.21 -4.24
C SER A 178 -7.99 -13.02 -4.76
N HIS A 179 -7.01 -13.30 -3.92
CA HIS A 179 -5.58 -13.20 -4.24
C HIS A 179 -4.79 -14.24 -3.44
N GLY A 180 -3.53 -14.45 -3.83
CA GLY A 180 -2.58 -15.26 -3.08
C GLY A 180 -1.44 -14.41 -2.53
N ASP A 181 -0.64 -15.00 -1.64
CA ASP A 181 0.50 -14.34 -1.02
C ASP A 181 1.73 -14.27 -1.95
N LEU A 182 2.67 -13.40 -1.58
CA LEU A 182 3.95 -13.26 -2.28
C LEU A 182 4.85 -14.46 -1.98
N LYS A 183 5.12 -15.28 -3.01
CA LYS A 183 6.04 -16.42 -2.89
C LYS A 183 7.48 -15.95 -2.70
N GLY A 184 8.18 -16.53 -1.72
CA GLY A 184 9.61 -16.33 -1.53
C GLY A 184 10.02 -14.98 -0.94
N LYS A 185 9.08 -14.15 -0.48
CA LYS A 185 9.39 -12.99 0.38
C LYS A 185 9.41 -13.42 1.85
N LEU A 186 10.34 -12.84 2.62
CA LEU A 186 10.34 -12.94 4.08
C LEU A 186 9.15 -12.17 4.66
N ASP A 187 8.58 -12.64 5.76
CA ASP A 187 7.44 -11.99 6.40
C ASP A 187 7.86 -10.64 7.01
N CYS A 188 8.92 -10.61 7.80
CA CYS A 188 9.48 -9.36 8.33
C CYS A 188 10.42 -8.66 7.33
N ASP A 189 10.38 -7.32 7.29
CA ASP A 189 11.32 -6.51 6.52
C ASP A 189 12.73 -6.51 7.12
N ILE A 190 12.81 -6.60 8.46
CA ILE A 190 14.06 -6.74 9.23
C ILE A 190 13.94 -8.02 10.04
N ASP A 191 14.97 -8.87 9.97
CA ASP A 191 15.01 -10.12 10.73
C ASP A 191 14.90 -9.82 12.24
N PRO A 192 13.81 -10.27 12.90
CA PRO A 192 13.60 -10.01 14.33
C PRO A 192 14.70 -10.59 15.23
N ALA A 193 15.46 -11.59 14.77
CA ALA A 193 16.58 -12.16 15.52
C ALA A 193 17.81 -11.24 15.56
N THR A 194 17.89 -10.27 14.65
CA THR A 194 19.01 -9.30 14.57
C THR A 194 18.78 -8.05 15.43
N LEU A 195 17.59 -7.89 16.01
CA LEU A 195 17.18 -6.69 16.74
C LEU A 195 17.24 -6.87 18.26
N PRO A 196 17.61 -5.83 19.03
CA PRO A 196 17.60 -5.87 20.49
C PRO A 196 16.18 -5.84 21.07
N ASN A 197 16.08 -6.30 22.33
CA ASN A 197 14.87 -6.25 23.17
C ASN A 197 15.01 -5.30 24.35
#